data_AF-A0A838FAU1-F1
#
_entry.id   AF-A0A838FAU1-F1
#
_cell.length_a   1.000
_cell.length_b   1.000
_cell.length_c   1.000
_cell.angle_alpha   90.00
_cell.angle_beta   90.00
_cell.angle_gamma   90.00
#
_symmetry.space_group_name_H-M   'P 1'
#
loop_
_entity.id
_entity.type
_entity.pdbx_description
1 polymer ?
#
loop_
_entity_poly.entity_id
_entity_poly.type
_entity_poly.pdbx_seq_one_letter_code
_entity_poly.pdbx_strand_id
1 'polypeptide(L)'
;MSTCNRIADQFAKLFEGDSWIDVNIISTLSTVSAQQAAKKFLGISNSLWEIVNHMIGWREAILKKVMGENISSPDNNFFETITDTSDKAWQETLKRIMASQHMWMKMLEAMNDDQLDEILQPDNQTKYHLIEGILQHDAYHLGQIVLLKKLHE
;
A
#
# COMPACT_ATOMS: atom_id res chain seq x y z
N MET A 1 -17.77 18.70 -0.14
CA MET A 1 -16.54 17.92 0.07
C MET A 1 -15.84 17.79 -1.27
N SER A 2 -14.56 18.14 -1.36
CA SER A 2 -13.78 18.04 -2.60
C SER A 2 -13.56 16.57 -3.00
N THR A 3 -13.22 16.33 -4.25
CA THR A 3 -12.86 15.01 -4.77
C THR A 3 -11.65 14.46 -4.04
N CYS A 4 -10.60 15.26 -3.84
CA CYS A 4 -9.44 14.89 -3.04
C CYS A 4 -9.82 14.42 -1.64
N ASN A 5 -10.74 15.11 -0.96
CA ASN A 5 -11.19 14.72 0.38
C ASN A 5 -11.96 13.39 0.37
N ARG A 6 -12.75 13.10 -0.67
CA ARG A 6 -13.46 11.80 -0.80
C ARG A 6 -12.48 10.65 -1.01
N ILE A 7 -11.45 10.87 -1.82
CA ILE A 7 -10.38 9.88 -2.03
C ILE A 7 -9.60 9.68 -0.72
N ALA A 8 -9.25 10.76 -0.01
CA ALA A 8 -8.59 10.69 1.30
C ALA A 8 -9.41 9.88 2.33
N ASP A 9 -10.73 10.07 2.36
CA ASP A 9 -11.64 9.27 3.20
C ASP A 9 -11.61 7.78 2.83
N GLN A 10 -11.57 7.44 1.54
CA GLN A 10 -11.43 6.04 1.10
C GLN A 10 -10.08 5.43 1.49
N PHE A 11 -8.98 6.17 1.36
CA PHE A 11 -7.66 5.76 1.85
C PHE A 11 -7.69 5.50 3.35
N ALA A 12 -8.22 6.43 4.14
CA ALA A 12 -8.31 6.29 5.60
C ALA A 12 -9.15 5.07 6.01
N LYS A 13 -10.31 4.87 5.36
CA LYS A 13 -11.18 3.72 5.62
C LYS A 13 -10.53 2.39 5.25
N LEU A 14 -9.91 2.28 4.08
CA LEU A 14 -9.19 1.06 3.70
C LEU A 14 -8.01 0.76 4.63
N PHE A 15 -7.35 1.80 5.13
CA PHE A 15 -6.18 1.64 5.98
C PHE A 15 -6.52 1.22 7.41
N GLU A 16 -7.41 1.94 8.08
CA GLU A 16 -7.70 1.72 9.51
C GLU A 16 -9.16 1.97 9.93
N GLY A 17 -10.04 2.38 9.01
CA GLY A 17 -11.44 2.68 9.31
C GLY A 17 -12.43 1.61 8.81
N ASP A 18 -13.67 2.07 8.64
CA ASP A 18 -14.78 1.26 8.13
C ASP A 18 -14.74 1.23 6.60
N SER A 19 -13.92 0.32 6.05
CA SER A 19 -13.80 0.13 4.61
C SER A 19 -15.05 -0.55 4.02
N TRP A 20 -15.31 -0.30 2.73
CA TRP A 20 -16.43 -0.92 2.00
C TRP A 20 -16.34 -2.44 1.90
N ILE A 21 -15.12 -3.01 2.00
CA ILE A 21 -14.88 -4.45 1.83
C ILE A 21 -14.83 -5.18 3.18
N ASP A 22 -15.32 -4.56 4.26
CA ASP A 22 -15.41 -5.10 5.63
C ASP A 22 -14.08 -5.54 6.26
N VAL A 23 -12.95 -5.19 5.65
CA VAL A 23 -11.59 -5.43 6.15
C VAL A 23 -10.72 -4.20 5.95
N ASN A 24 -9.80 -3.93 6.87
CA ASN A 24 -8.81 -2.87 6.71
C ASN A 24 -7.39 -3.36 7.00
N ILE A 25 -6.41 -2.59 6.56
CA ILE A 25 -4.99 -2.96 6.60
C ILE A 25 -4.50 -3.13 8.04
N ILE A 26 -4.74 -2.15 8.91
CA ILE A 26 -4.21 -2.16 10.28
C ILE A 26 -4.81 -3.27 11.13
N SER A 27 -6.14 -3.44 11.12
CA SER A 27 -6.80 -4.53 11.86
C SER A 27 -6.30 -5.89 11.40
N THR A 28 -6.10 -6.07 10.09
CA THR A 28 -5.58 -7.33 9.53
C THR A 28 -4.15 -7.58 9.99
N LEU A 29 -3.23 -6.62 9.77
CA LEU A 29 -1.81 -6.77 10.06
C LEU A 29 -1.49 -6.84 11.56
N SER A 30 -2.27 -6.17 12.41
CA SER A 30 -2.08 -6.20 13.88
C SER A 30 -2.20 -7.60 14.50
N THR A 31 -2.85 -8.53 13.78
CA THR A 31 -3.05 -9.91 14.22
C THR A 31 -2.00 -10.89 13.67
N VAL A 32 -1.02 -10.41 12.89
CA VAL A 32 -0.03 -11.24 12.21
C VAL A 32 1.32 -11.16 12.95
N SER A 33 1.80 -12.31 13.44
CA SER A 33 3.16 -12.44 14.01
C SER A 33 4.25 -12.39 12.92
N ALA A 34 5.49 -12.06 13.28
CA ALA A 34 6.61 -12.06 12.33
C ALA A 34 6.81 -13.43 11.66
N GLN A 35 6.63 -14.51 12.42
CA GLN A 35 6.71 -15.88 11.91
C GLN A 35 5.62 -16.15 10.84
N GLN A 36 4.37 -15.75 11.10
CA GLN A 36 3.30 -15.87 10.11
C GLN A 36 3.55 -14.97 8.90
N ALA A 37 4.07 -13.75 9.13
CA ALA A 37 4.35 -12.78 8.10
C ALA A 37 5.39 -13.29 7.09
N ALA A 38 6.45 -13.93 7.58
CA ALA A 38 7.55 -14.45 6.76
C ALA A 38 7.24 -15.81 6.09
N LYS A 39 6.19 -16.52 6.53
CA LYS A 39 5.84 -17.84 5.98
C LYS A 39 5.36 -17.70 4.53
N LYS A 40 5.88 -18.55 3.64
CA LYS A 40 5.38 -18.71 2.26
C LYS A 40 4.40 -19.86 2.19
N PHE A 41 3.34 -19.73 1.39
CA PHE A 41 2.41 -20.81 1.11
C PHE A 41 2.97 -21.72 0.02
N LEU A 42 3.14 -23.01 0.33
CA LEU A 42 3.70 -24.04 -0.56
C LEU A 42 5.07 -23.67 -1.20
N GLY A 43 5.79 -22.70 -0.66
CA GLY A 43 7.08 -22.22 -1.19
C GLY A 43 7.00 -21.48 -2.54
N ILE A 44 5.81 -21.29 -3.12
CA ILE A 44 5.61 -20.68 -4.44
C ILE A 44 4.98 -19.28 -4.37
N SER A 45 4.31 -18.95 -3.27
CA SER A 45 3.70 -17.64 -3.09
C SER A 45 4.69 -16.61 -2.58
N ASN A 46 4.39 -15.33 -2.78
CA ASN A 46 4.90 -14.30 -1.89
C ASN A 46 4.36 -14.54 -0.48
N SER A 47 5.17 -14.26 0.53
CA SER A 47 4.76 -14.19 1.93
C SER A 47 3.95 -12.93 2.18
N LEU A 48 3.24 -12.89 3.31
CA LEU A 48 2.51 -11.70 3.76
C LEU A 48 3.44 -10.48 3.87
N TRP A 49 4.65 -10.69 4.39
CA TRP A 49 5.64 -9.63 4.57
C TRP A 49 6.17 -9.11 3.23
N GLU A 50 6.42 -10.00 2.27
CA GLU A 50 6.80 -9.60 0.90
C GLU A 50 5.70 -8.76 0.24
N ILE A 51 4.43 -9.12 0.42
CA ILE A 51 3.29 -8.34 -0.09
C ILE A 51 3.21 -6.97 0.58
N VAL A 52 3.44 -6.88 1.90
CA VAL A 52 3.42 -5.59 2.62
C VAL A 52 4.56 -4.69 2.14
N ASN A 53 5.77 -5.24 1.94
CA ASN A 53 6.89 -4.47 1.39
C ASN A 53 6.61 -4.00 -0.05
N HIS A 54 5.97 -4.83 -0.87
CA HIS A 54 5.51 -4.47 -2.19
C HIS A 54 4.50 -3.31 -2.17
N MET A 55 3.50 -3.37 -1.28
CA MET A 55 2.56 -2.27 -1.05
C MET A 55 3.27 -0.98 -0.66
N ILE A 56 4.21 -1.03 0.29
CA ILE A 56 4.99 0.14 0.70
C ILE A 56 5.75 0.73 -0.50
N GLY A 57 6.45 -0.12 -1.28
CA GLY A 57 7.24 0.31 -2.42
C GLY A 57 6.41 1.04 -3.48
N TRP A 58 5.25 0.49 -3.87
CA TRP A 58 4.36 1.15 -4.82
C TRP A 58 3.73 2.41 -4.28
N ARG A 59 3.30 2.41 -3.01
CA ARG A 59 2.78 3.61 -2.35
C ARG A 59 3.83 4.72 -2.35
N GLU A 60 5.09 4.44 -2.02
CA GLU A 60 6.17 5.43 -2.03
C GLU A 60 6.52 5.91 -3.44
N ALA A 61 6.60 4.99 -4.41
CA ALA A 61 6.95 5.29 -5.79
C ALA A 61 5.90 6.18 -6.47
N ILE A 62 4.61 5.83 -6.37
CA ILE A 62 3.54 6.61 -6.98
C ILE A 62 3.36 7.96 -6.27
N LEU A 63 3.57 8.03 -4.95
CA LEU A 63 3.52 9.30 -4.24
C LEU A 63 4.56 10.30 -4.80
N LYS A 64 5.81 9.87 -4.94
CA LYS A 64 6.88 10.68 -5.55
C LYS A 64 6.53 11.11 -6.97
N LYS A 65 5.96 10.19 -7.75
CA LYS A 65 5.52 10.46 -9.12
C LYS A 65 4.43 11.53 -9.19
N VAL A 66 3.42 11.42 -8.34
CA VAL A 66 2.35 12.42 -8.20
C VAL A 66 2.89 13.78 -7.74
N MET A 67 4.01 13.79 -6.99
CA MET A 67 4.72 15.02 -6.60
C MET A 67 5.67 15.56 -7.68
N GLY A 68 5.73 14.95 -8.87
CA GLY A 68 6.49 15.42 -10.02
C GLY A 68 7.87 14.80 -10.19
N GLU A 69 8.23 13.78 -9.41
CA GLU A 69 9.47 13.03 -9.61
C GLU A 69 9.30 11.97 -10.71
N ASN A 70 10.36 11.74 -11.50
CA ASN A 70 10.38 10.63 -12.45
C ASN A 70 10.92 9.37 -11.75
N ILE A 71 10.05 8.36 -11.59
CA ILE A 71 10.37 7.11 -10.90
C ILE A 71 10.23 5.96 -11.89
N SER A 72 11.31 5.20 -12.07
CA SER A 72 11.28 3.91 -12.78
C SER A 72 10.91 2.79 -11.81
N SER A 73 10.02 1.91 -12.23
CA SER A 73 9.72 0.68 -11.50
C SER A 73 10.96 -0.22 -11.42
N PRO A 74 11.28 -0.81 -10.26
CA PRO A 74 12.35 -1.79 -10.17
C PRO A 74 11.94 -3.12 -10.82
N ASP A 75 12.92 -3.88 -11.32
CA ASP A 75 12.69 -5.15 -12.02
C ASP A 75 11.96 -6.19 -11.15
N ASN A 76 12.22 -6.19 -9.85
CA ASN A 76 11.61 -7.11 -8.89
C ASN A 76 10.22 -6.66 -8.42
N ASN A 77 9.71 -5.54 -8.94
CA ASN A 77 8.40 -5.01 -8.57
C ASN A 77 8.26 -4.81 -7.05
N PHE A 78 9.34 -4.44 -6.34
CA PHE A 78 9.39 -4.29 -4.87
C PHE A 78 9.12 -5.57 -4.05
N PHE A 79 9.16 -6.75 -4.66
CA PHE A 79 9.19 -8.03 -3.93
C PHE A 79 10.62 -8.35 -3.51
N GLU A 80 10.98 -7.93 -2.30
CA GLU A 80 12.27 -8.22 -1.68
C GLU A 80 12.21 -9.48 -0.81
N THR A 81 13.22 -10.34 -0.92
CA THR A 81 13.31 -11.54 -0.07
C THR A 81 13.50 -11.16 1.39
N ILE A 82 12.70 -11.76 2.28
CA ILE A 82 12.81 -11.54 3.72
C ILE A 82 14.02 -12.29 4.28
N THR A 83 15.04 -11.55 4.71
CA THR A 83 16.29 -12.10 5.27
C THR A 83 16.34 -12.01 6.79
N ASP A 84 15.70 -11.01 7.40
CA ASP A 84 15.52 -10.86 8.84
C ASP A 84 14.05 -11.09 9.20
N THR A 85 13.78 -12.22 9.86
CA THR A 85 12.44 -12.64 10.28
C THR A 85 12.14 -12.31 11.74
N SER A 86 12.94 -11.44 12.37
CA SER A 86 12.74 -11.05 13.76
C SER A 86 11.49 -10.18 13.94
N ASP A 87 10.91 -10.23 15.13
CA ASP A 87 9.80 -9.34 15.50
C ASP A 87 10.16 -7.87 15.34
N LYS A 88 11.41 -7.50 15.64
CA LYS A 88 11.90 -6.13 15.45
C LYS A 88 11.82 -5.70 13.99
N ALA A 89 12.32 -6.52 13.06
CA ALA A 89 12.24 -6.21 11.64
C ALA A 89 10.78 -6.10 11.16
N TRP A 90 9.90 -6.97 11.66
CA TRP A 90 8.48 -6.92 11.30
C TRP A 90 7.82 -5.62 11.79
N GLN A 91 8.09 -5.22 13.03
CA GLN A 91 7.60 -3.96 13.57
C GLN A 91 8.10 -2.74 12.78
N GLU A 92 9.34 -2.76 12.26
CA GLU A 92 9.81 -1.70 11.37
C GLU A 92 9.06 -1.66 10.05
N THR A 93 8.71 -2.80 9.46
CA THR A 93 7.83 -2.84 8.27
C THR A 93 6.44 -2.28 8.59
N LEU A 94 5.84 -2.62 9.74
CA LEU A 94 4.56 -2.05 10.15
C LEU A 94 4.62 -0.53 10.33
N LYS A 95 5.71 0.00 10.91
CA LYS A 95 5.93 1.45 11.00
C LYS A 95 6.07 2.10 9.63
N ARG A 96 6.75 1.44 8.68
CA ARG A 96 6.90 1.97 7.31
C ARG A 96 5.58 2.06 6.57
N ILE A 97 4.71 1.04 6.65
CA ILE A 97 3.40 1.12 6.00
C ILE A 97 2.52 2.22 6.62
N MET A 98 2.57 2.40 7.95
CA MET A 98 1.91 3.53 8.63
C MET A 98 2.47 4.89 8.20
N ALA A 99 3.80 5.01 8.10
CA ALA A 99 4.43 6.23 7.60
C ALA A 99 3.99 6.54 6.16
N SER A 100 3.89 5.51 5.30
CA SER A 100 3.38 5.68 3.94
C SER A 100 1.95 6.23 3.94
N GLN A 101 1.06 5.76 4.83
CA GLN A 101 -0.30 6.29 4.96
C GLN A 101 -0.30 7.78 5.33
N HIS A 102 0.48 8.18 6.33
CA HIS A 102 0.57 9.58 6.73
C HIS A 102 1.03 10.49 5.58
N MET A 103 2.01 10.04 4.79
CA MET A 103 2.48 10.79 3.62
C MET A 103 1.41 10.94 2.54
N TRP A 104 0.64 9.87 2.28
CA TRP A 104 -0.49 9.89 1.35
C TRP A 104 -1.60 10.83 1.80
N MET A 105 -2.01 10.76 3.06
CA MET A 105 -3.05 11.65 3.61
C MET A 105 -2.63 13.11 3.52
N LYS A 106 -1.39 13.43 3.91
CA LYS A 106 -0.86 14.80 3.81
C LYS A 106 -0.83 15.31 2.38
N MET A 107 -0.48 14.47 1.41
CA MET A 107 -0.46 14.84 -0.01
C MET A 107 -1.88 15.12 -0.52
N LEU A 108 -2.86 14.25 -0.20
CA LEU A 108 -4.25 14.41 -0.63
C LEU A 108 -4.91 15.64 0.02
N GLU A 109 -4.62 15.93 1.29
CA GLU A 109 -5.11 17.13 1.99
C GLU A 109 -4.57 18.44 1.40
N ALA A 110 -3.36 18.41 0.84
CA ALA A 110 -2.71 19.57 0.24
C ALA A 110 -3.06 19.76 -1.24
N MET A 111 -3.69 18.77 -1.88
CA MET A 111 -3.97 18.76 -3.32
C MET A 111 -5.34 19.38 -3.63
N ASN A 112 -5.39 20.23 -4.65
CA ASN A 112 -6.65 20.76 -5.19
C ASN A 112 -7.24 19.82 -6.25
N ASP A 113 -8.58 19.80 -6.37
CA ASP A 113 -9.28 18.92 -7.32
C ASP A 113 -8.83 19.11 -8.77
N ASP A 114 -8.54 20.35 -9.20
CA ASP A 114 -8.08 20.64 -10.57
C ASP A 114 -6.74 19.96 -10.90
N GLN A 115 -5.95 19.59 -9.89
CA GLN A 115 -4.69 18.89 -10.08
C GLN A 115 -4.87 17.41 -10.41
N LEU A 116 -6.04 16.84 -10.13
CA LEU A 116 -6.32 15.41 -10.38
C LEU A 116 -6.22 15.08 -11.88
N ASP A 117 -6.57 16.02 -12.75
CA ASP A 117 -6.54 15.86 -14.20
C ASP A 117 -5.16 16.20 -14.82
N GLU A 118 -4.17 16.59 -14.02
CA GLU A 118 -2.81 16.82 -14.50
C GLU A 118 -2.21 15.52 -15.05
N ILE A 119 -1.78 15.55 -16.32
CA ILE A 119 -1.15 14.43 -17.00
C ILE A 119 0.34 14.39 -16.67
N LEU A 120 0.79 13.28 -16.11
CA LEU A 120 2.20 13.03 -15.83
C LEU A 120 2.89 12.40 -17.04
N GLN A 121 3.98 13.03 -17.47
CA GLN A 121 4.87 12.51 -18.51
C GLN A 121 6.00 11.68 -17.88
N PRO A 122 6.49 10.63 -18.56
CA PRO A 122 6.17 10.21 -19.93
C PRO A 122 4.98 9.22 -20.05
N ASP A 123 4.41 8.78 -18.92
CA ASP A 123 3.45 7.67 -18.91
C ASP A 123 2.03 8.03 -19.41
N ASN A 124 1.80 9.33 -19.62
CA ASN A 124 0.54 9.88 -20.12
C ASN A 124 -0.68 9.46 -19.29
N GLN A 125 -0.50 9.36 -17.98
CA GLN A 125 -1.55 9.06 -16.99
C GLN A 125 -1.87 10.31 -16.18
N THR A 126 -3.13 10.49 -15.79
CA THR A 126 -3.50 11.57 -14.87
C THR A 126 -3.08 11.23 -13.44
N LYS A 127 -2.88 12.26 -12.60
CA LYS A 127 -2.70 12.05 -11.15
C LYS A 127 -3.85 11.24 -10.56
N TYR A 128 -5.09 11.54 -10.96
CA TYR A 128 -6.29 10.79 -10.58
C TYR A 128 -6.13 9.29 -10.83
N HIS A 129 -5.75 8.90 -12.05
CA HIS A 129 -5.60 7.49 -12.41
C HIS A 129 -4.60 6.75 -11.51
N LEU A 130 -3.47 7.39 -11.20
CA LEU A 130 -2.42 6.80 -10.37
C LEU A 130 -2.84 6.70 -8.90
N ILE A 131 -3.51 7.72 -8.37
CA ILE A 131 -4.00 7.76 -6.98
C ILE A 131 -5.06 6.68 -6.77
N GLU A 132 -6.06 6.60 -7.65
CA GLU A 132 -7.08 5.53 -7.63
C GLU A 132 -6.45 4.15 -7.84
N GLY A 133 -5.43 4.08 -8.70
CA GLY A 133 -4.66 2.86 -8.92
C GLY A 133 -4.03 2.32 -7.62
N ILE A 134 -3.48 3.18 -6.78
CA ILE A 134 -2.95 2.77 -5.46
C ILE A 134 -4.06 2.29 -4.52
N LEU A 135 -5.22 2.95 -4.50
CA LEU A 135 -6.34 2.50 -3.68
C LEU A 135 -6.81 1.09 -4.10
N GLN A 136 -6.95 0.83 -5.40
CA GLN A 136 -7.32 -0.47 -5.95
C GLN A 136 -6.25 -1.54 -5.68
N HIS A 137 -4.98 -1.18 -5.87
CA HIS A 137 -3.83 -2.02 -5.60
C HIS A 137 -3.80 -2.48 -4.14
N ASP A 138 -3.98 -1.55 -3.21
CA ASP A 138 -3.94 -1.86 -1.78
C ASP A 138 -5.12 -2.75 -1.36
N ALA A 139 -6.30 -2.53 -1.92
CA ALA A 139 -7.46 -3.39 -1.68
C ALA A 139 -7.23 -4.81 -2.22
N TYR A 140 -6.63 -4.93 -3.42
CA TYR A 140 -6.26 -6.22 -4.01
C TYR A 140 -5.28 -6.99 -3.13
N HIS A 141 -4.20 -6.34 -2.68
CA HIS A 141 -3.19 -6.97 -1.84
C HIS A 141 -3.68 -7.22 -0.40
N LEU A 142 -4.57 -6.40 0.13
CA LEU A 142 -5.27 -6.71 1.38
C LEU A 142 -6.07 -8.01 1.26
N GLY A 143 -6.75 -8.24 0.14
CA GLY A 143 -7.42 -9.51 -0.15
C GLY A 143 -6.47 -10.71 -0.14
N GLN A 144 -5.29 -10.58 -0.76
CA GLN A 144 -4.25 -11.61 -0.72
C GLN A 144 -3.73 -11.87 0.71
N ILE A 145 -3.52 -10.80 1.48
CA ILE A 145 -3.08 -10.88 2.87
C ILE A 145 -4.11 -11.63 3.73
N VAL A 146 -5.39 -11.29 3.61
CA VAL A 146 -6.46 -11.97 4.34
C VAL A 146 -6.53 -13.46 3.97
N LEU A 147 -6.39 -13.80 2.68
CA LEU A 147 -6.38 -15.18 2.23
C LEU A 147 -5.18 -15.96 2.79
N LEU A 148 -3.96 -15.43 2.66
CA LEU A 148 -2.75 -16.09 3.14
C LEU A 148 -2.74 -16.23 4.66
N LYS A 149 -3.25 -15.23 5.39
CA LYS A 149 -3.43 -15.33 6.84
C LYS A 149 -4.29 -16.55 7.20
N LYS A 150 -5.44 -16.73 6.55
CA LYS A 150 -6.33 -17.90 6.75
C LYS A 150 -5.68 -19.23 6.39
N LEU A 151 -4.81 -19.26 5.37
CA LEU A 151 -4.07 -20.46 4.97
C LEU A 151 -2.91 -20.79 5.91
N HIS A 152 -2.52 -19.86 6.79
CA HIS A 152 -1.45 -20.03 7.77
C HIS A 152 -1.94 -20.31 9.19
N GLU A 153 -3.25 -20.19 9.43
CA GLU A 153 -3.95 -20.71 10.62
C GLU A 153 -3.85 -22.24 10.67
#